data_AF-A0A521FGV9-F1
#
_entry.id   AF-A0A521FGV9-F1
#
_cell.length_a   1.000
_cell.length_b   1.000
_cell.length_c   1.000
_cell.angle_alpha   90.00
_cell.angle_beta   90.00
_cell.angle_gamma   90.00
#
_symmetry.space_group_name_H-M   'P 1'
#
loop_
_entity.id
_entity.type
_entity.pdbx_description
1 polymer ?
#
loop_
_entity_poly.entity_id
_entity_poly.type
_entity_poly.pdbx_seq_one_letter_code
_entity_poly.pdbx_strand_id
1 'polypeptide(L)'
;MLLKNKQGLDPQKIFSEGEKNTVSIAYFLAEISHAKHKGTLIFDDPVTSLDHKHRAKLAERIVDEVNSTGRQIIIFTHDIVFLLELEQKISDSLLKTIYLKSDNKNISGRVVDEDKGRPWTGMRVNHRITFLNKRLTEIRKAKKNEGISDNMLKVMVKGWYELLRESWERAVEELILGDVVNRFRLGVATQNLRRVQINDDIINEVEQQMTYCSNQAHDQSPERNNPLPEFADMETDVRKLKEFRKELI
;
A
#
# COMPACT_ATOMS: atom_id res chain seq x y z
N MET A 1 -13.51 28.55 21.48
CA MET A 1 -14.03 28.59 20.10
C MET A 1 -15.51 28.95 20.16
N LEU A 2 -15.87 30.19 19.83
CA LEU A 2 -17.25 30.71 19.86
C LEU A 2 -17.81 30.78 18.43
N LEU A 3 -17.92 29.64 17.76
CA LEU A 3 -18.86 29.54 16.65
C LEU A 3 -20.23 29.34 17.32
N LYS A 4 -21.20 30.24 17.11
CA LYS A 4 -22.59 30.01 17.52
C LYS A 4 -23.45 30.18 16.28
N ASN A 5 -24.36 29.26 16.04
CA ASN A 5 -25.34 29.43 14.97
C ASN A 5 -26.36 30.52 15.38
N LYS A 6 -27.25 30.93 14.46
CA LYS A 6 -28.30 31.93 14.74
C LYS A 6 -29.23 31.56 15.91
N GLN A 7 -29.27 30.28 16.30
CA GLN A 7 -30.08 29.75 17.39
C GLN A 7 -29.29 29.59 18.70
N GLY A 8 -28.02 30.00 18.75
CA GLY A 8 -27.18 29.91 19.95
C GLY A 8 -26.74 28.49 20.31
N LEU A 9 -26.94 27.52 19.42
CA LEU A 9 -26.56 26.13 19.64
C LEU A 9 -25.05 25.96 19.56
N ASP A 10 -24.53 25.09 20.42
CA ASP A 10 -23.12 24.72 20.46
C ASP A 10 -22.76 23.90 19.21
N PRO A 11 -21.77 24.32 18.40
CA PRO A 11 -21.26 23.56 17.28
C PRO A 11 -20.86 22.14 17.64
N GLN A 12 -20.42 21.90 18.89
CA GLN A 12 -20.10 20.56 19.37
C GLN A 12 -21.32 19.63 19.39
N LYS A 13 -22.54 20.19 19.45
CA LYS A 13 -23.80 19.43 19.43
C LYS A 13 -24.43 19.35 18.04
N ILE A 14 -23.88 20.05 17.06
CA ILE A 14 -24.43 20.13 15.69
C ILE A 14 -23.56 19.36 14.71
N PHE A 15 -22.25 19.56 14.76
CA PHE A 15 -21.34 18.92 13.81
C PHE A 15 -21.21 17.43 14.09
N SER A 16 -21.12 16.66 13.02
CA SER A 16 -20.58 15.30 13.04
C SER A 16 -19.11 15.31 13.48
N GLU A 17 -18.60 14.15 13.88
CA GLU A 17 -17.19 14.01 14.27
C GLU A 17 -16.23 14.43 13.14
N GLY A 18 -16.50 14.01 11.91
CA GLY A 18 -15.68 14.38 10.74
C GLY A 18 -15.68 15.88 10.45
N GLU A 19 -16.83 16.55 10.60
CA GLU A 19 -16.91 18.01 10.45
C GLU A 19 -16.14 18.75 11.55
N LYS A 20 -16.23 18.28 12.81
CA LYS A 20 -15.44 18.85 13.91
C LYS A 20 -13.95 18.71 13.63
N ASN A 21 -13.52 17.54 13.18
CA ASN A 21 -12.12 17.28 12.86
C ASN A 21 -11.63 18.18 11.73
N THR A 22 -12.40 18.28 10.64
CA THR A 22 -12.10 19.16 9.49
C THR A 22 -11.95 20.62 9.92
N VAL A 23 -12.90 21.15 10.71
CA VAL A 23 -12.85 22.54 11.17
C VAL A 23 -11.67 22.77 12.11
N SER A 24 -11.34 21.80 12.97
CA SER A 24 -10.21 21.90 13.90
C SER A 24 -8.87 21.95 13.15
N ILE A 25 -8.71 21.11 12.14
CA ILE A 25 -7.52 21.10 11.26
C ILE A 25 -7.43 22.40 10.47
N ALA A 26 -8.52 22.90 9.90
CA ALA A 26 -8.54 24.16 9.18
C ALA A 26 -8.16 25.34 10.08
N TYR A 27 -8.69 25.37 11.31
CA TYR A 27 -8.34 26.38 12.30
C TYR A 27 -6.86 26.29 12.70
N PHE A 28 -6.35 25.10 12.97
CA PHE A 28 -4.93 24.88 13.27
C PHE A 28 -4.02 25.38 12.14
N LEU A 29 -4.32 25.02 10.89
CA LEU A 29 -3.53 25.46 9.73
C LEU A 29 -3.62 26.98 9.51
N ALA A 30 -4.74 27.61 9.85
CA ALA A 30 -4.89 29.07 9.79
C ALA A 30 -4.06 29.78 10.88
N GLU A 31 -4.00 29.23 12.10
CA GLU A 31 -3.10 29.75 13.15
C GLU A 31 -1.64 29.59 12.73
N ILE A 32 -1.28 28.44 12.16
CA ILE A 32 0.06 28.16 11.65
C ILE A 32 0.48 29.12 10.52
N SER A 33 -0.44 29.55 9.66
CA SER A 33 -0.11 30.50 8.59
C SER A 33 0.20 31.92 9.10
N HIS A 34 -0.19 32.25 10.33
CA HIS A 34 0.17 33.52 11.00
C HIS A 34 1.38 33.38 11.92
N ALA A 35 1.85 32.16 12.17
CA ALA A 35 3.01 31.91 13.01
C ALA A 35 4.29 32.45 12.36
N LYS A 36 5.06 33.25 13.11
CA LYS A 36 6.35 33.81 12.63
C LYS A 36 7.49 32.79 12.58
N HIS A 37 7.26 31.55 13.03
CA HIS A 37 8.25 30.49 13.09
C HIS A 37 7.87 29.30 12.21
N LYS A 38 8.87 28.57 11.72
CA LYS A 38 8.73 27.34 10.93
C LYS A 38 8.88 26.09 11.81
N GLY A 39 8.22 26.10 12.97
CA GLY A 39 8.28 24.96 13.89
C GLY A 39 7.70 23.70 13.25
N THR A 40 8.23 22.53 13.58
CA THR A 40 7.75 21.24 13.09
C THR A 40 6.28 21.05 13.43
N LEU A 41 5.48 20.59 12.46
CA LEU A 41 4.09 20.18 12.70
C LEU A 41 4.04 18.68 12.92
N ILE A 42 3.23 18.24 13.89
CA ILE A 42 2.99 16.83 14.16
C ILE A 42 1.49 16.60 14.09
N PHE A 43 1.07 15.69 13.23
CA PHE A 43 -0.30 15.25 13.09
C PHE A 43 -0.41 13.80 13.57
N ASP A 44 -1.31 13.53 14.52
CA ASP A 44 -1.64 12.17 14.96
C ASP A 44 -3.02 11.78 14.43
N ASP A 45 -3.01 10.85 13.47
CA ASP A 45 -4.15 10.36 12.69
C ASP A 45 -5.12 11.46 12.21
N PRO A 46 -4.67 12.42 11.38
CA PRO A 46 -5.47 13.60 11.07
C PRO A 46 -6.67 13.33 10.15
N VAL A 47 -6.87 12.07 9.75
CA VAL A 47 -7.92 11.65 8.80
C VAL A 47 -9.00 10.78 9.44
N THR A 48 -9.00 10.62 10.77
CA THR A 48 -10.07 9.91 11.48
C THR A 48 -11.42 10.55 11.15
N SER A 49 -12.39 9.72 10.76
CA SER A 49 -13.76 10.13 10.40
C SER A 49 -13.86 11.14 9.24
N LEU A 50 -12.80 11.34 8.43
CA LEU A 50 -12.85 12.15 7.21
C LEU A 50 -13.26 11.32 5.99
N ASP A 51 -14.17 11.86 5.19
CA ASP A 51 -14.47 11.31 3.87
C ASP A 51 -13.30 11.53 2.89
N HIS A 52 -13.39 10.87 1.74
CA HIS A 52 -12.37 10.91 0.69
C HIS A 52 -12.07 12.33 0.17
N LYS A 53 -13.05 13.25 0.13
CA LYS A 53 -12.83 14.61 -0.38
C LYS A 53 -12.05 15.44 0.63
N HIS A 54 -12.43 15.36 1.90
CA HIS A 54 -11.74 16.07 2.97
C HIS A 54 -10.32 15.56 3.17
N ARG A 55 -10.12 14.24 3.08
CA ARG A 55 -8.81 13.59 3.11
C ARG A 55 -7.88 14.08 1.99
N ALA A 56 -8.36 14.07 0.75
CA ALA A 56 -7.57 14.53 -0.40
C ALA A 56 -7.17 16.01 -0.28
N LYS A 57 -8.08 16.84 0.23
CA LYS A 57 -7.84 18.28 0.43
C LYS A 57 -6.86 18.56 1.57
N LEU A 58 -6.91 17.74 2.63
CA LEU A 58 -5.91 17.80 3.69
C LEU A 58 -4.52 17.42 3.16
N ALA A 59 -4.42 16.33 2.39
CA ALA A 59 -3.16 15.91 1.79
C ALA A 59 -2.55 17.02 0.91
N GLU A 60 -3.36 17.64 0.05
CA GLU A 60 -2.97 18.79 -0.77
C GLU A 60 -2.44 19.94 0.11
N ARG A 61 -3.19 20.33 1.15
CA ARG A 61 -2.79 21.44 2.00
C ARG A 61 -1.51 21.19 2.79
N ILE A 62 -1.28 19.96 3.23
CA ILE A 62 -0.03 19.55 3.89
C ILE A 62 1.14 19.67 2.92
N VAL A 63 1.00 19.16 1.69
CA VAL A 63 2.04 19.22 0.67
C VAL A 63 2.34 20.66 0.27
N ASP A 64 1.32 21.51 0.15
CA ASP A 64 1.49 22.94 -0.11
C ASP A 64 2.27 23.64 1.01
N GLU A 65 2.00 23.34 2.27
CA GLU A 65 2.75 23.90 3.41
C GLU A 65 4.22 23.48 3.37
N VAL A 66 4.50 22.20 3.09
CA VAL A 66 5.89 21.70 2.94
C VAL A 66 6.60 22.42 1.80
N ASN A 67 5.97 22.50 0.62
CA ASN A 67 6.58 23.09 -0.57
C ASN A 67 6.79 24.60 -0.44
N SER A 68 5.83 25.31 0.15
CA SER A 68 5.87 26.78 0.26
C SER A 68 6.79 27.28 1.37
N THR A 69 6.90 26.53 2.48
CA THR A 69 7.63 27.00 3.66
C THR A 69 8.92 26.22 3.93
N GLY A 70 9.06 25.01 3.41
CA GLY A 70 10.13 24.06 3.76
C GLY A 70 10.00 23.51 5.19
N ARG A 71 8.82 23.63 5.81
CA ARG A 71 8.57 23.19 7.19
C ARG A 71 8.54 21.66 7.27
N GLN A 72 9.18 21.11 8.29
CA GLN A 72 9.08 19.68 8.58
C GLN A 72 7.67 19.35 9.10
N ILE A 73 7.06 18.32 8.53
CA ILE A 73 5.77 17.78 8.98
C ILE A 73 5.95 16.29 9.26
N ILE A 74 5.53 15.86 10.45
CA ILE A 74 5.50 14.46 10.88
C ILE A 74 4.05 14.03 10.98
N ILE A 75 3.70 12.92 10.34
CA ILE A 75 2.33 12.40 10.31
C ILE A 75 2.37 10.97 10.82
N PHE A 76 1.62 10.71 11.90
CA PHE A 76 1.26 9.37 12.30
C PHE A 76 -0.10 9.05 11.70
N THR A 77 -0.22 7.92 11.01
CA THR A 77 -1.50 7.47 10.49
C THR A 77 -1.52 5.96 10.33
N HIS A 78 -2.70 5.38 10.51
CA HIS A 78 -2.97 3.98 10.16
C HIS A 78 -3.64 3.86 8.79
N ASP A 79 -3.96 4.98 8.15
CA ASP A 79 -4.69 5.03 6.89
C ASP A 79 -3.73 4.98 5.69
N ILE A 80 -3.65 3.80 5.07
CA ILE A 80 -2.78 3.56 3.90
C ILE A 80 -3.19 4.41 2.68
N VAL A 81 -4.48 4.73 2.55
CA VAL A 81 -4.99 5.52 1.42
C VAL A 81 -4.52 6.96 1.56
N PHE A 82 -4.54 7.51 2.77
CA PHE A 82 -4.00 8.84 3.02
C PHE A 82 -2.49 8.92 2.75
N LEU A 83 -1.71 7.91 3.16
CA LEU A 83 -0.29 7.82 2.80
C LEU A 83 -0.09 7.82 1.28
N LEU A 84 -0.86 7.02 0.54
CA LEU A 84 -0.80 6.97 -0.92
C LEU A 84 -1.17 8.32 -1.57
N GLU A 85 -2.14 9.04 -1.00
CA GLU A 85 -2.51 10.37 -1.47
C GLU A 85 -1.41 11.42 -1.25
N LEU A 86 -0.62 11.29 -0.18
CA LEU A 86 0.55 12.13 0.10
C LEU A 86 1.68 11.79 -0.88
N GLU A 87 2.04 10.50 -1.01
CA GLU A 87 3.07 10.01 -1.95
C GLU A 87 2.83 10.50 -3.39
N GLN A 88 1.57 10.58 -3.82
CA GLN A 88 1.24 11.04 -5.18
C GLN A 88 1.43 12.55 -5.39
N LYS A 89 1.39 13.35 -4.32
CA LYS A 89 1.41 14.83 -4.42
C LYS A 89 2.77 15.43 -4.09
N ILE A 90 3.58 14.74 -3.29
CA ILE A 90 4.89 15.21 -2.86
C ILE A 90 6.01 14.60 -3.72
N SER A 91 7.12 15.33 -3.89
CA SER A 91 8.31 14.74 -4.51
C SER A 91 8.89 13.63 -3.62
N ASP A 92 9.27 12.51 -4.22
CA ASP A 92 9.96 11.40 -3.53
C ASP A 92 11.18 11.88 -2.71
N SER A 93 11.85 12.95 -3.15
CA SER A 93 13.02 13.51 -2.44
C SER A 93 12.68 14.20 -1.10
N LEU A 94 11.41 14.55 -0.87
CA LEU A 94 10.93 15.29 0.30
C LEU A 94 10.13 14.41 1.27
N LEU A 95 9.72 13.22 0.85
CA LEU A 95 8.94 12.31 1.68
C LEU A 95 9.83 11.22 2.26
N LYS A 96 9.72 11.03 3.58
CA LYS A 96 10.26 9.85 4.25
C LYS A 96 9.13 9.08 4.91
N THR A 97 8.99 7.80 4.56
CA THR A 97 7.94 6.92 5.09
C THR A 97 8.52 5.89 6.05
N ILE A 98 7.96 5.82 7.26
CA ILE A 98 8.36 4.84 8.28
C ILE A 98 7.16 3.99 8.63
N TYR A 99 7.33 2.66 8.63
CA TYR A 99 6.27 1.73 9.03
C TYR A 99 6.55 1.20 10.43
N LEU A 100 5.54 1.28 11.29
CA LEU A 100 5.55 0.67 12.61
C LEU A 100 4.87 -0.69 12.53
N LYS A 101 5.55 -1.75 12.97
CA LYS A 101 4.97 -3.09 13.08
C LYS A 101 4.83 -3.49 14.55
N SER A 102 3.74 -4.18 14.84
CA SER A 102 3.60 -5.02 16.04
C SER A 102 3.97 -6.45 15.65
N ASP A 103 4.85 -7.11 16.41
CA ASP A 103 5.17 -8.51 16.20
C ASP A 103 4.37 -9.43 17.12
N ASN A 104 4.27 -10.71 16.73
CA ASN A 104 3.59 -11.75 17.53
C ASN A 104 4.30 -12.05 18.86
N LYS A 105 5.39 -11.34 19.21
CA LYS A 105 6.16 -11.48 20.45
C LYS A 105 5.92 -10.32 21.43
N ASN A 106 4.79 -9.61 21.31
CA ASN A 106 4.42 -8.47 22.16
C ASN A 106 5.35 -7.25 22.05
N ILE A 107 6.14 -7.12 20.97
CA ILE A 107 6.93 -5.90 20.72
C ILE A 107 6.14 -5.01 19.77
N SER A 108 5.54 -3.96 20.33
CA SER A 108 4.88 -2.89 19.57
C SER A 108 5.89 -1.80 19.17
N GLY A 109 5.69 -1.18 18.01
CA GLY A 109 6.45 0.01 17.60
C GLY A 109 7.81 -0.29 16.97
N ARG A 110 8.02 -1.49 16.40
CA ARG A 110 9.23 -1.77 15.64
C ARG A 110 9.27 -0.91 14.39
N VAL A 111 10.24 0.01 14.33
CA VAL A 111 10.53 0.85 13.18
C VAL A 111 11.10 -0.01 12.06
N VAL A 112 10.45 0.04 10.90
CA VAL A 112 10.95 -0.57 9.68
C VAL A 112 11.00 0.52 8.62
N ASP A 113 12.22 0.80 8.14
CA ASP A 113 12.48 1.80 7.08
C ASP A 113 11.71 1.47 5.79
N GLU A 114 11.75 2.44 4.87
CA GLU A 114 11.31 2.31 3.49
C GLU A 114 11.75 0.97 2.88
N ASP A 115 10.89 0.41 2.03
CA ASP A 115 11.10 -0.86 1.31
C ASP A 115 11.08 -2.15 2.12
N LYS A 116 11.17 -2.10 3.45
CA LYS A 116 11.11 -3.28 4.33
C LYS A 116 9.79 -3.39 5.10
N GLY A 117 9.10 -2.26 5.29
CA GLY A 117 7.98 -2.13 6.21
C GLY A 117 6.59 -2.05 5.58
N ARG A 118 6.50 -1.65 4.30
CA ARG A 118 5.23 -1.33 3.63
C ARG A 118 4.21 -2.45 3.74
N PRO A 119 2.94 -2.20 4.07
CA PRO A 119 1.90 -3.22 4.00
C PRO A 119 1.83 -3.82 2.59
N TRP A 120 1.54 -5.11 2.50
CA TRP A 120 1.51 -5.85 1.24
C TRP A 120 0.67 -5.15 0.15
N THR A 121 -0.48 -4.61 0.55
CA THR A 121 -1.40 -3.86 -0.32
C THR A 121 -0.76 -2.65 -1.00
N GLY A 122 0.20 -1.99 -0.34
CA GLY A 122 0.92 -0.83 -0.88
C GLY A 122 2.23 -1.16 -1.58
N MET A 123 2.76 -2.40 -1.50
CA MET A 123 4.04 -2.74 -2.12
C MET A 123 3.99 -2.69 -3.65
N ARG A 124 5.00 -2.05 -4.26
CA ARG A 124 5.28 -2.12 -5.71
C ARG A 124 5.77 -3.51 -6.12
N VAL A 125 5.73 -3.82 -7.42
CA VAL A 125 6.11 -5.14 -7.97
C VAL A 125 7.51 -5.56 -7.53
N ASN A 126 8.49 -4.63 -7.58
CA ASN A 126 9.88 -4.93 -7.20
C ASN A 126 10.02 -5.40 -5.74
N HIS A 127 9.32 -4.75 -4.82
CA HIS A 127 9.33 -5.12 -3.40
C HIS A 127 8.58 -6.44 -3.16
N ARG A 128 7.49 -6.69 -3.89
CA ARG A 128 6.78 -7.97 -3.84
C ARG A 128 7.66 -9.13 -4.30
N ILE A 129 8.44 -8.97 -5.38
CA ILE A 129 9.44 -9.97 -5.82
C ILE A 129 10.44 -10.25 -4.70
N THR A 130 10.95 -9.21 -4.04
CA THR A 130 11.91 -9.36 -2.93
C THR A 130 11.27 -10.12 -1.74
N PHE A 131 10.02 -9.78 -1.41
CA PHE A 131 9.25 -10.44 -0.36
C PHE A 131 9.01 -11.92 -0.67
N LEU A 132 8.59 -12.25 -1.90
CA LEU A 132 8.33 -13.63 -2.34
C LEU A 132 9.59 -14.50 -2.26
N ASN A 133 10.74 -13.97 -2.66
CA ASN A 133 12.03 -14.68 -2.55
C ASN A 133 12.43 -14.96 -1.09
N LYS A 134 12.24 -13.96 -0.21
CA LYS A 134 12.47 -14.14 1.23
C LYS A 134 11.53 -15.19 1.81
N ARG A 135 10.24 -15.13 1.47
CA ARG A 135 9.22 -16.08 1.94
C ARG A 135 9.52 -17.51 1.46
N LEU A 136 9.95 -17.68 0.21
CA LEU A 136 10.38 -18.98 -0.32
C LEU A 136 11.56 -19.57 0.48
N THR A 137 12.53 -18.73 0.84
CA THR A 137 13.66 -19.14 1.68
C THR A 137 13.22 -19.58 3.08
N GLU A 138 12.22 -18.90 3.67
CA GLU A 138 11.64 -19.29 4.96
C GLU A 138 10.92 -20.64 4.87
N ILE A 139 10.12 -20.87 3.82
CA ILE A 139 9.42 -22.14 3.59
C ILE A 139 10.43 -23.29 3.43
N ARG A 140 11.53 -23.08 2.70
CA ARG A 140 12.61 -24.06 2.58
C ARG A 140 13.25 -24.43 3.90
N LYS A 141 13.54 -23.42 4.74
CA LYS A 141 14.09 -23.64 6.08
C LYS A 141 13.10 -24.42 6.96
N ALA A 142 11.81 -24.09 6.89
CA ALA A 142 10.78 -24.80 7.63
C ALA A 142 10.70 -26.28 7.24
N LYS A 143 10.76 -26.61 5.94
CA LYS A 143 10.81 -28.00 5.46
C LYS A 143 12.04 -28.76 5.96
N LYS A 144 13.21 -28.12 5.99
CA LYS A 144 14.48 -28.73 6.43
C LYS A 144 14.55 -29.04 7.92
N ASN A 145 13.83 -28.29 8.76
CA ASN A 145 13.93 -28.41 10.22
C ASN A 145 13.08 -29.55 10.81
N GLU A 146 12.60 -30.51 10.00
CA GLU A 146 11.83 -31.74 10.33
C GLU A 146 10.59 -31.58 11.24
N GLY A 147 10.23 -30.36 11.65
CA GLY A 147 9.10 -30.09 12.54
C GLY A 147 7.82 -29.63 11.86
N ILE A 148 7.76 -29.56 10.53
CA ILE A 148 6.57 -29.11 9.79
C ILE A 148 5.84 -30.30 9.16
N SER A 149 4.52 -30.38 9.40
CA SER A 149 3.69 -31.39 8.75
C SER A 149 3.47 -31.06 7.27
N ASP A 150 3.19 -32.08 6.45
CA ASP A 150 2.89 -31.90 5.02
C ASP A 150 1.70 -30.96 4.80
N ASN A 151 0.69 -31.01 5.66
CA ASN A 151 -0.45 -30.09 5.62
C ASN A 151 -0.02 -28.63 5.87
N MET A 152 0.85 -28.39 6.84
CA MET A 152 1.38 -27.05 7.11
C MET A 152 2.24 -26.55 5.95
N LEU A 153 3.07 -27.41 5.35
CA LEU A 153 3.84 -27.07 4.17
C LEU A 153 2.92 -26.72 2.98
N LYS A 154 1.86 -27.51 2.76
CA LYS A 154 0.84 -27.25 1.73
C LYS A 154 0.19 -25.88 1.91
N VAL A 155 -0.19 -25.52 3.14
CA VAL A 155 -0.76 -24.19 3.45
C VAL A 155 0.24 -23.07 3.15
N MET A 156 1.51 -23.25 3.52
CA MET A 156 2.55 -22.24 3.24
C MET A 156 2.80 -22.05 1.74
N VAL A 157 2.81 -23.14 0.97
CA VAL A 157 2.97 -23.09 -0.50
C VAL A 157 1.76 -22.42 -1.16
N LYS A 158 0.53 -22.77 -0.75
CA LYS A 158 -0.70 -22.13 -1.23
C LYS A 158 -0.68 -20.62 -0.97
N GLY A 159 -0.41 -20.20 0.27
CA GLY A 159 -0.32 -18.79 0.61
C GLY A 159 0.80 -18.05 -0.14
N TRP A 160 1.87 -18.74 -0.53
CA TRP A 160 2.90 -18.15 -1.39
C TRP A 160 2.39 -17.91 -2.81
N TYR A 161 1.63 -18.84 -3.40
CA TYR A 161 1.02 -18.65 -4.73
C TYR A 161 -0.11 -17.62 -4.74
N GLU A 162 -0.85 -17.46 -3.65
CA GLU A 162 -1.79 -16.34 -3.47
C GLU A 162 -1.06 -15.00 -3.56
N LEU A 163 0.06 -14.84 -2.84
CA LEU A 163 0.89 -13.64 -2.91
C LEU A 163 1.51 -13.45 -4.31
N LEU A 164 1.93 -14.51 -4.99
CA LEU A 164 2.43 -14.40 -6.36
C LEU A 164 1.33 -13.90 -7.31
N ARG A 165 0.11 -14.45 -7.21
CA ARG A 165 -1.05 -14.02 -7.99
C ARG A 165 -1.37 -12.55 -7.76
N GLU A 166 -1.42 -12.11 -6.50
CA GLU A 166 -1.62 -10.71 -6.17
C GLU A 166 -0.49 -9.81 -6.73
N SER A 167 0.73 -10.34 -6.84
CA SER A 167 1.86 -9.60 -7.44
C SER A 167 1.70 -9.42 -8.96
N TRP A 168 1.12 -10.40 -9.65
CA TRP A 168 0.72 -10.25 -11.05
C TRP A 168 -0.38 -9.19 -11.21
N GLU A 169 -1.39 -9.16 -10.33
CA GLU A 169 -2.40 -8.09 -10.34
C GLU A 169 -1.77 -6.70 -10.15
N ARG A 170 -0.78 -6.58 -9.25
CA ARG A 170 -0.03 -5.34 -9.08
C ARG A 170 0.81 -4.98 -10.31
N ALA A 171 1.35 -5.98 -11.01
CA ALA A 171 2.10 -5.77 -12.26
C ALA A 171 1.20 -5.24 -13.39
N VAL A 172 -0.06 -5.67 -13.45
CA VAL A 172 -1.05 -5.09 -14.38
C VAL A 172 -1.26 -3.60 -14.08
N GLU A 173 -1.49 -3.24 -12.82
CA GLU A 173 -1.71 -1.83 -12.42
C GLU A 173 -0.47 -0.95 -12.66
N GLU A 174 0.71 -1.42 -12.24
CA GLU A 174 1.96 -0.65 -12.22
C GLU A 174 2.65 -0.62 -13.59
N LEU A 175 2.76 -1.76 -14.28
CA LEU A 175 3.63 -1.93 -15.45
C LEU A 175 2.84 -1.87 -16.77
N ILE A 176 1.70 -2.57 -16.85
CA ILE A 176 0.90 -2.64 -18.08
C ILE A 176 0.08 -1.36 -18.23
N LEU A 177 -0.66 -0.98 -17.19
CA LEU A 177 -1.49 0.22 -17.19
C LEU A 177 -0.70 1.48 -16.84
N GLY A 178 0.59 1.37 -16.49
CA GLY A 178 1.46 2.52 -16.21
C GLY A 178 0.93 3.45 -15.12
N ASP A 179 0.30 2.92 -14.07
CA ASP A 179 -0.37 3.67 -13.00
C ASP A 179 -1.54 4.56 -13.49
N VAL A 180 -2.22 4.18 -14.57
CA VAL A 180 -3.48 4.82 -15.00
C VAL A 180 -4.62 4.48 -14.04
N VAL A 181 -4.70 3.21 -13.61
CA VAL A 181 -5.65 2.73 -12.60
C VAL A 181 -4.88 1.99 -11.53
N ASN A 182 -5.07 2.40 -10.26
CA ASN A 182 -4.48 1.73 -9.11
C ASN A 182 -5.54 1.56 -8.02
N ARG A 183 -5.46 0.48 -7.26
CA ARG A 183 -6.23 0.35 -6.02
C ARG A 183 -5.94 1.54 -5.10
N PHE A 184 -6.99 2.01 -4.42
CA PHE A 184 -6.95 3.14 -3.48
C PHE A 184 -6.69 4.52 -4.08
N ARG A 185 -6.64 4.65 -5.42
CA ARG A 185 -6.63 5.95 -6.09
C ARG A 185 -8.06 6.37 -6.44
N LEU A 186 -8.44 7.59 -6.08
CA LEU A 186 -9.81 8.11 -6.30
C LEU A 186 -10.15 8.39 -7.78
N GLY A 187 -9.16 8.46 -8.65
CA GLY A 187 -9.36 8.82 -10.06
C GLY A 187 -8.43 8.10 -11.02
N VAL A 188 -8.82 8.10 -12.29
CA VAL A 188 -8.03 7.57 -13.41
C VAL A 188 -7.00 8.61 -13.83
N ALA A 189 -5.72 8.26 -13.82
CA ALA A 189 -4.65 9.16 -14.23
C ALA A 189 -4.48 9.18 -15.75
N THR A 190 -5.34 9.95 -16.42
CA THR A 190 -5.34 10.07 -17.88
C THR A 190 -4.00 10.57 -18.44
N GLN A 191 -3.23 11.34 -17.68
CA GLN A 191 -1.88 11.77 -18.06
C GLN A 191 -0.88 10.61 -18.19
N ASN A 192 -1.14 9.49 -17.51
CA ASN A 192 -0.32 8.30 -17.57
C ASN A 192 -0.67 7.39 -18.77
N LEU A 193 -1.70 7.70 -19.56
CA LEU A 193 -2.10 6.87 -20.71
C LEU A 193 -0.96 6.62 -21.70
N ARG A 194 -0.01 7.55 -21.82
CA ARG A 194 1.18 7.39 -22.67
C ARG A 194 2.14 6.29 -22.21
N ARG A 195 2.02 5.83 -20.96
CA ARG A 195 2.84 4.77 -20.35
C ARG A 195 2.20 3.38 -20.49
N VAL A 196 0.97 3.30 -20.98
CA VAL A 196 0.26 2.02 -21.13
C VAL A 196 0.96 1.19 -22.20
N GLN A 197 1.31 -0.04 -21.84
CA GLN A 197 1.93 -1.02 -22.73
C GLN A 197 1.01 -2.24 -22.79
N ILE A 198 0.38 -2.47 -23.94
CA ILE A 198 -0.49 -3.62 -24.14
C ILE A 198 -0.30 -4.19 -25.54
N ASN A 199 -0.09 -5.50 -25.59
CA ASN A 199 -0.07 -6.29 -26.81
C ASN A 199 -0.54 -7.71 -26.45
N ASP A 200 -0.75 -8.54 -27.47
CA ASP A 200 -1.28 -9.89 -27.27
C ASP A 200 -0.33 -10.77 -26.46
N ASP A 201 0.99 -10.60 -26.60
CA ASP A 201 1.99 -11.37 -25.87
C ASP A 201 1.92 -11.11 -24.36
N ILE A 202 1.82 -9.84 -23.96
CA ILE A 202 1.65 -9.40 -22.58
C ILE A 202 0.34 -9.95 -21.98
N ILE A 203 -0.75 -9.88 -22.75
CA ILE A 203 -2.07 -10.39 -22.29
C ILE A 203 -1.98 -11.90 -22.07
N ASN A 204 -1.45 -12.64 -23.05
CA ASN A 204 -1.32 -14.09 -22.98
C ASN A 204 -0.43 -14.53 -21.81
N GLU A 205 0.67 -13.82 -21.56
CA GLU A 205 1.53 -14.11 -20.42
C GLU A 205 0.81 -13.90 -19.09
N VAL A 206 0.13 -12.76 -18.91
CA VAL A 206 -0.65 -12.49 -17.70
C VAL A 206 -1.74 -13.53 -17.49
N GLU A 207 -2.51 -13.87 -18.53
CA GLU A 207 -3.55 -14.88 -18.45
C GLU A 207 -3.00 -16.26 -18.06
N GLN A 208 -1.86 -16.65 -18.67
CA GLN A 208 -1.20 -17.91 -18.36
C GLN A 208 -0.74 -17.95 -16.91
N GLN A 209 -0.06 -16.90 -16.43
CA GLN A 209 0.50 -16.88 -15.07
C GLN A 209 -0.61 -16.74 -14.01
N MET A 210 -1.65 -15.95 -14.27
CA MET A 210 -2.81 -15.83 -13.39
C MET A 210 -3.55 -17.16 -13.27
N THR A 211 -3.81 -17.83 -14.40
CA THR A 211 -4.45 -19.16 -14.42
C THR A 211 -3.62 -20.19 -13.66
N TYR A 212 -2.30 -20.21 -13.90
CA TYR A 212 -1.39 -21.11 -13.21
C TYR A 212 -1.40 -20.86 -11.69
N CYS A 213 -1.24 -19.61 -11.24
CA CYS A 213 -1.22 -19.30 -9.81
C CYS A 213 -2.56 -19.62 -9.13
N SER A 214 -3.69 -19.31 -9.78
CA SER A 214 -5.03 -19.66 -9.27
C SER A 214 -5.20 -21.16 -9.10
N ASN A 215 -4.71 -21.97 -10.05
CA ASN A 215 -4.74 -23.42 -9.92
C ASN A 215 -3.94 -23.89 -8.70
N GLN A 216 -2.78 -23.29 -8.40
CA GLN A 216 -1.96 -23.70 -7.25
C GLN A 216 -2.52 -23.25 -5.88
N ALA A 217 -3.25 -22.12 -5.83
CA ALA A 217 -3.76 -21.55 -4.59
C ALA A 217 -5.08 -22.22 -4.11
N HIS A 218 -6.02 -22.49 -5.02
CA HIS A 218 -7.39 -22.87 -4.65
C HIS A 218 -7.55 -24.36 -4.26
N ASP A 219 -8.69 -24.66 -3.64
CA ASP A 219 -9.10 -26.04 -3.39
C ASP A 219 -9.43 -26.72 -4.73
N GLN A 220 -8.91 -27.93 -4.93
CA GLN A 220 -9.06 -28.64 -6.20
C GLN A 220 -10.02 -29.82 -6.02
N SER A 221 -10.76 -30.14 -7.08
CA SER A 221 -11.54 -31.37 -7.15
C SER A 221 -10.64 -32.59 -6.82
N PRO A 222 -11.14 -33.62 -6.12
CA PRO A 222 -10.39 -34.86 -5.83
C PRO A 222 -9.76 -35.52 -7.07
N GLU A 223 -10.33 -35.29 -8.26
CA GLU A 223 -9.83 -35.82 -9.54
C GLU A 223 -8.61 -35.07 -10.09
N ARG A 224 -8.40 -33.80 -9.68
CA ARG A 224 -7.21 -33.01 -10.00
C ARG A 224 -6.26 -33.07 -8.81
N ASN A 225 -5.52 -34.16 -8.69
CA ASN A 225 -4.48 -34.29 -7.68
C ASN A 225 -3.16 -33.71 -8.22
N ASN A 226 -3.12 -32.40 -8.48
CA ASN A 226 -1.89 -31.77 -8.95
C ASN A 226 -0.83 -31.89 -7.84
N PRO A 227 0.38 -32.39 -8.14
CA PRO A 227 1.44 -32.46 -7.16
C PRO A 227 1.73 -31.04 -6.64
N LEU A 228 2.04 -30.96 -5.33
CA LEU A 228 2.51 -29.72 -4.73
C LEU A 228 3.73 -29.21 -5.52
N PRO A 229 3.74 -27.95 -5.98
CA PRO A 229 4.87 -27.40 -6.71
C PRO A 229 6.17 -27.54 -5.92
N GLU A 230 7.25 -27.88 -6.61
CA GLU A 230 8.56 -27.95 -6.00
C GLU A 230 9.15 -26.56 -5.78
N PHE A 231 10.16 -26.48 -4.92
CA PHE A 231 10.83 -25.21 -4.67
C PHE A 231 11.55 -24.63 -5.89
N ALA A 232 11.87 -25.47 -6.89
CA ALA A 232 12.44 -25.05 -8.17
C ALA A 232 11.37 -24.42 -9.07
N ASP A 233 10.13 -24.94 -9.02
CA ASP A 233 8.99 -24.35 -9.72
C ASP A 233 8.71 -22.95 -9.17
N MET A 234 8.61 -22.83 -7.84
CA MET A 234 8.40 -21.53 -7.17
C MET A 234 9.49 -20.50 -7.50
N GLU A 235 10.76 -20.92 -7.58
CA GLU A 235 11.86 -20.05 -8.03
C GLU A 235 11.68 -19.59 -9.47
N THR A 236 11.28 -20.51 -10.34
CA THR A 236 11.03 -20.22 -11.75
C THR A 236 9.86 -19.26 -11.88
N ASP A 237 8.79 -19.44 -11.12
CA ASP A 237 7.59 -18.62 -11.21
C ASP A 237 7.80 -17.19 -10.71
N VAL A 238 8.54 -16.99 -9.61
CA VAL A 238 8.92 -15.62 -9.19
C VAL A 238 9.93 -14.99 -10.16
N ARG A 239 10.76 -15.79 -10.83
CA ARG A 239 11.68 -15.32 -11.87
C ARG A 239 10.92 -14.83 -13.10
N LYS A 240 9.87 -15.52 -13.55
CA LYS A 240 9.01 -15.04 -14.65
C LYS A 240 8.47 -13.64 -14.38
N LEU A 241 7.90 -13.40 -13.18
CA LEU A 241 7.45 -12.06 -12.79
C LEU A 241 8.58 -11.02 -12.80
N LYS A 242 9.80 -11.41 -12.42
CA LYS A 242 10.98 -10.54 -12.45
C LYS A 242 11.43 -10.23 -13.88
N GLU A 243 11.36 -11.19 -14.79
CA GLU A 243 11.69 -11.03 -16.21
C GLU A 243 10.64 -10.16 -16.90
N PHE A 244 9.35 -10.46 -16.73
CA PHE A 244 8.24 -9.63 -17.16
C PHE A 244 8.39 -8.16 -16.73
N ARG A 245 8.78 -7.93 -15.47
CA ARG A 245 9.07 -6.58 -14.98
C ARG A 245 10.21 -5.89 -15.75
N LYS A 246 11.26 -6.61 -16.14
CA LYS A 246 12.40 -6.03 -16.88
C LYS A 246 12.03 -5.68 -18.31
N GLU A 247 11.09 -6.39 -18.91
CA GLU A 247 10.66 -6.15 -20.29
C GLU A 247 9.81 -4.87 -20.41
N LEU A 248 9.10 -4.49 -19.34
CA LEU A 248 8.17 -3.35 -19.33
C LEU A 248 8.75 -2.04 -18.75
N ILE A 249 9.99 -2.05 -18.23
CA ILE A 249 10.69 -0.89 -17.64
C ILE A 249 11.84 -0.45 -18.54
#